data_AF-T0LYC0-F1
#
_entry.id   AF-T0LYC0-F1
#
_cell.length_a   1.000
_cell.length_b   1.000
_cell.length_c   1.000
_cell.angle_alpha   90.00
_cell.angle_beta   90.00
_cell.angle_gamma   90.00
#
_symmetry.space_group_name_H-M   'P 1'
#
loop_
_entity.id
_entity.type
_entity.pdbx_description
1 polymer ?
#
loop_
_entity_poly.entity_id
_entity_poly.type
_entity_poly.pdbx_seq_one_letter_code
_entity_poly.pdbx_strand_id
1 'polypeptide(L)'
;MLPASELAKEQERLRKSGIPKEYQEKIGQFLSDGRLAGLSNDRLYFYAIRLRQIASLMPDSFLSPSVDDVKALISRLMDGKIGRMIKGWNKSGTYSD
;
A
#
# COMPACT_ATOMS: atom_id res chain seq x y z
N MET A 1 -11.20 2.79 15.75
CA MET A 1 -11.38 3.72 14.62
C MET A 1 -10.12 4.55 14.53
N LEU A 2 -9.33 4.39 13.46
CA LEU A 2 -8.15 5.21 13.23
C LEU A 2 -8.59 6.67 13.00
N PRO A 3 -7.84 7.64 13.54
CA PRO A 3 -8.12 9.03 13.28
C PRO A 3 -7.89 9.33 11.80
N ALA A 4 -8.65 10.27 11.24
CA ALA A 4 -8.48 10.74 9.86
C ALA A 4 -7.04 11.22 9.57
N SER A 5 -6.28 11.56 10.61
CA SER A 5 -4.88 11.94 10.54
C SER A 5 -3.95 10.83 10.04
N GLU A 6 -4.24 9.55 10.25
CA GLU A 6 -3.38 8.45 9.75
C GLU A 6 -3.51 8.26 8.25
N LEU A 7 -4.73 8.38 7.70
CA LEU A 7 -4.95 8.36 6.26
C LEU A 7 -4.25 9.57 5.60
N ALA A 8 -4.36 10.76 6.18
CA ALA A 8 -3.68 11.96 5.67
C ALA A 8 -2.14 11.80 5.67
N LYS A 9 -1.57 11.22 6.73
CA LYS A 9 -0.14 10.90 6.77
C LYS A 9 0.26 9.92 5.67
N GLU A 10 -0.54 8.90 5.40
CA GLU A 10 -0.25 7.93 4.34
C GLU A 10 -0.39 8.55 2.93
N GLN A 11 -1.35 9.44 2.72
CA GLN A 11 -1.46 10.22 1.48
C GLN A 11 -0.23 11.10 1.24
N GLU A 12 0.33 11.69 2.29
CA GLU A 12 1.59 12.45 2.18
C GLU A 12 2.79 11.53 1.90
N ARG A 13 2.83 10.33 2.48
CA ARG A 13 3.85 9.31 2.16
C ARG A 13 3.76 8.85 0.71
N LEU A 14 2.55 8.71 0.17
CA LEU A 14 2.32 8.42 -1.24
C LEU A 14 2.92 9.51 -2.13
N ARG A 15 2.61 10.78 -1.84
CA ARG A 15 3.11 11.94 -2.61
C ARG A 15 4.64 12.07 -2.59
N LYS A 16 5.26 11.66 -1.49
CA LYS A 16 6.73 11.68 -1.30
C LYS A 16 7.43 10.40 -1.75
N SER A 17 6.69 9.39 -2.20
CA SER A 17 7.28 8.12 -2.61
C SER A 17 7.99 8.24 -3.96
N GLY A 18 8.94 7.35 -4.22
CA GLY A 18 9.65 7.28 -5.51
C GLY A 18 8.85 6.61 -6.63
N ILE A 19 7.57 6.30 -6.43
CA ILE A 19 6.74 5.68 -7.47
C ILE A 19 6.36 6.73 -8.53
N PRO A 20 6.12 6.33 -9.80
CA PRO A 20 5.69 7.23 -10.86
C PRO A 20 4.50 8.10 -10.46
N LYS A 21 4.52 9.38 -10.86
CA LYS A 21 3.47 10.35 -10.51
C LYS A 21 2.07 9.90 -10.92
N GLU A 22 1.96 9.29 -12.10
CA GLU A 22 0.71 8.71 -12.59
C GLU A 22 0.15 7.66 -11.61
N TYR A 23 1.00 6.83 -11.02
CA TYR A 23 0.57 5.80 -10.07
C TYR A 23 0.09 6.44 -8.77
N GLN A 24 0.77 7.50 -8.31
CA GLN A 24 0.33 8.28 -7.15
C GLN A 24 -1.06 8.88 -7.38
N GLU A 25 -1.30 9.45 -8.57
CA GLU A 25 -2.58 10.05 -8.95
C GLU A 25 -3.70 9.00 -8.99
N LYS A 26 -3.46 7.83 -9.58
CA LYS A 26 -4.45 6.74 -9.63
C LYS A 26 -4.77 6.17 -8.25
N ILE A 27 -3.78 6.03 -7.38
CA ILE A 27 -4.01 5.61 -5.98
C ILE A 27 -4.80 6.70 -5.24
N GLY A 28 -4.46 7.98 -5.43
CA GLY A 28 -5.21 9.09 -4.86
C GLY A 28 -6.68 9.10 -5.29
N GLN A 29 -6.95 8.87 -6.58
CA GLN A 29 -8.30 8.76 -7.12
C GLN A 29 -9.06 7.60 -6.47
N PHE A 30 -8.47 6.40 -6.40
CA PHE A 30 -9.07 5.25 -5.74
C PHE A 30 -9.47 5.53 -4.29
N LEU A 31 -8.63 6.25 -3.53
CA LEU A 31 -8.93 6.60 -2.13
C LEU A 31 -10.07 7.63 -2.03
N SER A 32 -10.14 8.57 -2.98
CA SER A 32 -11.25 9.53 -3.07
C SER A 32 -12.57 8.82 -3.39
N ASP A 33 -12.56 7.94 -4.40
CA ASP A 33 -13.74 7.18 -4.82
C ASP A 33 -14.20 6.23 -3.72
N GLY A 34 -13.26 5.56 -3.05
CA GLY A 34 -13.54 4.69 -1.92
C GLY A 34 -14.18 5.44 -0.75
N ARG A 35 -13.77 6.69 -0.49
CA ARG A 35 -14.43 7.54 0.51
C ARG A 35 -15.87 7.89 0.11
N LEU A 36 -16.09 8.27 -1.16
CA LEU A 36 -17.43 8.56 -1.68
C LEU A 36 -18.34 7.32 -1.64
N ALA A 37 -17.78 6.13 -1.84
CA ALA A 37 -18.46 4.84 -1.70
C ALA A 37 -18.72 4.42 -0.24
N GLY A 38 -18.32 5.22 0.75
CA GLY A 38 -18.59 4.97 2.17
C GLY A 38 -17.60 4.01 2.85
N LEU A 39 -16.41 3.80 2.29
CA LEU A 39 -15.38 3.02 2.98
C LEU A 39 -14.89 3.75 4.24
N SER A 40 -14.63 2.98 5.31
CA SER A 40 -14.06 3.53 6.54
C SER A 40 -12.62 3.99 6.34
N ASN A 41 -12.19 4.96 7.16
CA ASN A 41 -10.81 5.43 7.17
C ASN A 41 -9.80 4.29 7.39
N ASP A 42 -10.16 3.28 8.20
CA ASP A 42 -9.29 2.13 8.47
C ASP A 42 -9.03 1.31 7.20
N ARG A 43 -10.08 1.07 6.39
CA ARG A 43 -9.96 0.37 5.12
C ARG A 43 -9.17 1.20 4.11
N LEU A 44 -9.47 2.49 4.00
CA LEU A 44 -8.76 3.39 3.09
C LEU A 44 -7.28 3.50 3.45
N TYR A 45 -6.94 3.59 4.73
CA TYR A 45 -5.56 3.60 5.22
C TYR A 45 -4.84 2.30 4.85
N PHE A 46 -5.48 1.15 5.09
CA PHE A 46 -4.92 -0.14 4.71
C PHE A 46 -4.68 -0.24 3.21
N TYR A 47 -5.65 0.17 2.39
CA TYR A 47 -5.50 0.16 0.93
C TYR A 47 -4.40 1.13 0.46
N ALA A 48 -4.31 2.33 1.03
CA ALA A 48 -3.27 3.30 0.68
C ALA A 48 -1.87 2.71 0.89
N ILE A 49 -1.64 2.04 2.03
CA ILE A 49 -0.37 1.34 2.31
C ILE A 49 -0.11 0.25 1.27
N ARG A 50 -1.09 -0.62 1.05
CA ARG A 50 -0.92 -1.78 0.16
C ARG A 50 -0.67 -1.37 -1.28
N LEU A 51 -1.45 -0.42 -1.80
CA LEU A 51 -1.28 0.05 -3.16
C LEU A 51 0.06 0.75 -3.36
N ARG A 52 0.50 1.58 -2.41
CA ARG A 52 1.84 2.21 -2.47
C ARG A 52 2.96 1.17 -2.46
N GLN A 53 2.85 0.14 -1.61
CA GLN A 53 3.82 -0.95 -1.55
C GLN A 53 3.86 -1.74 -2.86
N ILE A 54 2.70 -2.12 -3.40
CA ILE A 54 2.62 -2.86 -4.67
C ILE A 54 3.19 -2.02 -5.81
N ALA A 55 2.81 -0.75 -5.92
CA ALA A 55 3.36 0.17 -6.93
C ALA A 55 4.88 0.34 -6.83
N SER A 56 5.45 0.27 -5.61
CA SER A 56 6.91 0.30 -5.42
C SER A 56 7.60 -0.99 -5.86
N LEU A 57 6.89 -2.12 -5.86
CA LEU A 57 7.42 -3.43 -6.27
C LEU A 57 7.26 -3.68 -7.78
N MET A 58 6.38 -2.92 -8.44
CA MET A 58 6.02 -3.05 -9.85
C MET A 58 6.10 -1.67 -10.55
N PRO A 59 7.29 -1.04 -10.61
CA PRO A 59 7.42 0.35 -11.05
C PRO A 59 7.00 0.60 -12.50
N ASP A 60 7.01 -0.44 -13.34
CA ASP A 60 6.73 -0.32 -14.78
C ASP A 60 5.37 -0.90 -15.20
N SER A 61 4.75 -1.73 -14.34
CA SER A 61 3.57 -2.53 -14.70
C SER A 61 2.40 -2.41 -13.73
N PHE A 62 2.48 -1.54 -12.70
CA PHE A 62 1.44 -1.43 -11.67
C PHE A 62 0.01 -1.20 -12.21
N LEU A 63 -0.14 -0.29 -13.18
CA LEU A 63 -1.45 0.03 -13.77
C LEU A 63 -1.90 -0.94 -14.86
N SER A 64 -0.98 -1.75 -15.39
CA SER A 64 -1.26 -2.70 -16.46
C SER A 64 -0.42 -3.96 -16.29
N PRO A 65 -0.66 -4.72 -15.20
CA PRO A 65 0.17 -5.86 -14.87
C PRO A 65 -0.14 -7.03 -15.79
N SER A 66 0.89 -7.72 -16.26
CA SER A 66 0.73 -9.05 -16.86
C SER A 66 0.46 -10.11 -15.78
N VAL A 67 0.04 -11.30 -16.18
CA VAL A 67 -0.11 -12.44 -15.26
C VAL A 67 1.21 -12.76 -14.55
N ASP A 68 2.33 -12.66 -15.26
CA ASP A 68 3.64 -12.98 -14.72
C ASP A 68 4.12 -11.92 -13.73
N ASP A 69 3.80 -10.64 -13.96
CA ASP A 69 4.03 -9.58 -12.98
C ASP A 69 3.30 -9.85 -11.66
N VAL A 70 2.04 -10.27 -11.72
CA VAL A 70 1.23 -10.59 -10.54
C VAL A 70 1.82 -11.80 -9.79
N LYS A 71 2.22 -12.85 -10.52
CA LYS A 71 2.90 -14.00 -9.90
C LYS A 71 4.20 -13.59 -9.21
N ALA A 72 5.02 -12.78 -9.88
CA ALA A 72 6.26 -12.28 -9.31
C ALA A 72 6.03 -11.41 -8.06
N LEU A 73 4.99 -10.56 -8.06
CA LEU A 73 4.57 -9.80 -6.89
C LEU A 73 4.21 -10.74 -5.73
N ILE A 74 3.36 -11.74 -5.98
CA ILE A 74 2.93 -12.71 -4.95
C ILE A 74 4.14 -13.44 -4.36
N SER A 75 5.05 -13.95 -5.21
CA SER A 75 6.28 -14.59 -4.75
C SER A 75 7.12 -13.66 -3.86
N ARG A 76 7.30 -12.39 -4.25
CA ARG A 76 8.02 -11.40 -3.45
C ARG A 76 7.35 -11.12 -2.09
N LEU A 77 6.02 -11.13 -2.04
CA LEU A 77 5.26 -10.95 -0.80
C LEU A 77 5.42 -12.18 0.13
N MET A 78 5.41 -13.39 -0.42
CA MET A 78 5.57 -14.64 0.32
C MET A 78 6.98 -14.82 0.88
N ASP A 79 8.01 -14.35 0.16
CA ASP A 79 9.41 -14.45 0.59
C ASP A 79 9.76 -13.62 1.85
N GLY A 80 8.82 -12.83 2.37
CA GLY A 80 8.95 -12.12 3.66
C GLY A 80 10.04 -11.04 3.71
N LYS A 81 10.77 -10.80 2.61
CA LYS A 81 11.80 -9.75 2.53
C LYS A 81 11.23 -8.34 2.64
N ILE A 82 9.95 -8.16 2.35
CA ILE A 82 9.27 -6.85 2.47
C ILE A 82 8.98 -6.51 3.95
N GLY A 83 8.75 -7.51 4.82
CA GLY A 83 8.57 -7.31 6.26
C GLY A 83 9.83 -6.74 6.96
N ARG A 84 11.01 -6.95 6.37
CA ARG A 84 12.29 -6.44 6.91
C ARG A 84 12.60 -4.98 6.56
N MET A 85 11.99 -4.42 5.50
CA MET A 85 12.09 -2.98 5.20
C MET A 85 11.17 -2.12 6.08
N ILE A 86 10.17 -2.72 6.73
CA ILE A 86 9.28 -2.05 7.69
C ILE A 86 9.88 -2.20 9.10
N LYS A 87 11.09 -1.66 9.31
CA LYS A 87 11.65 -1.53 10.67
C LYS A 87 10.94 -0.36 11.35
N GLY A 88 9.74 -0.61 11.86
CA GLY A 88 8.92 0.39 12.54
C GLY A 88 7.67 -0.23 13.16
N TRP A 89 7.79 -0.55 14.46
CA TRP A 89 6.73 -0.96 15.39
C TRP A 89 6.20 -2.40 15.31
N ASN A 90 6.95 -3.33 15.92
CA ASN A 90 6.36 -4.49 16.58
C ASN A 90 6.39 -4.24 18.10
N LYS A 91 5.27 -3.75 18.67
CA LYS A 91 4.97 -3.98 20.09
C LYS A 91 3.81 -4.98 20.12
N SER A 92 4.06 -6.10 20.78
CA SER A 92 3.14 -7.21 21.09
C SER A 92 2.61 -8.06 19.92
N GLY A 93 2.87 -9.37 20.02
CA GLY A 93 2.37 -10.40 19.12
C GLY A 93 3.27 -11.62 19.17
N THR A 94 3.37 -12.24 20.35
CA THR A 94 4.03 -13.54 20.55
C THR A 94 3.50 -14.55 19.53
N TYR A 95 4.40 -15.10 18.70
CA TYR A 95 4.14 -16.38 18.05
C TYR A 95 4.55 -17.47 19.04
N SER A 96 3.63 -18.38 19.34
CA SER A 96 3.97 -19.70 19.89
C SER A 96 3.92 -20.70 18.73
N ASP A 97 4.85 -21.64 18.76
CA ASP A 97 5.04 -22.71 17.76
C ASP A 97 3.78 -23.58 17.55
#